data_AF-A0A3C1DPW7-F1
#
_entry.id   AF-A0A3C1DPW7-F1
#
_cell.length_a   1.000
_cell.length_b   1.000
_cell.length_c   1.000
_cell.angle_alpha   90.00
_cell.angle_beta   90.00
_cell.angle_gamma   90.00
#
_symmetry.space_group_name_H-M   'P 1'
#
loop_
_entity.id
_entity.type
_entity.pdbx_description
1 polymer ?
#
loop_
_entity_poly.entity_id
_entity_poly.type
_entity_poly.pdbx_seq_one_letter_code
_entity_poly.pdbx_strand_id
1 'polypeptide(L)'
;MFDYIDQGFYWLGQAYAETPWARAGLVVAAVVALLLAVPMAKLLRSNPVIVGLLLGAFGAVLVLTLTPRLRVYGAPETCYLQFGKPTRADLIQPTDVSLNLLLLFPVGVLLTWLRPLIAVCCAFLIALALPVAVEYAQYSLTQLGRNCSFYDIETNVIGLLAGVAVGLVVRLVWTVMAGLVRMVKR
;
A
#
# COMPACT_ATOMS: atom_id res chain seq x y z
N MET A 1 23.46 0.88 11.93
CA MET A 1 22.39 -0.12 11.69
C MET A 1 21.24 0.02 12.69
N PHE A 2 21.52 0.40 13.95
CA PHE A 2 20.49 0.79 14.93
C PHE A 2 19.76 2.11 14.58
N ASP A 3 20.43 3.06 13.92
CA ASP A 3 19.82 4.36 13.53
C ASP A 3 18.59 4.24 12.60
N TYR A 4 18.54 3.18 11.77
CA TYR A 4 17.41 2.96 10.85
C TYR A 4 16.18 2.38 11.57
N ILE A 5 16.39 1.58 12.61
CA ILE A 5 15.31 1.03 13.43
C ILE A 5 14.69 2.14 14.28
N ASP A 6 15.54 3.00 14.87
CA ASP A 6 15.10 4.16 15.63
C ASP A 6 14.35 5.17 14.77
N GLN A 7 14.79 5.38 13.52
CA GLN A 7 14.01 6.11 12.54
C GLN A 7 12.64 5.45 12.38
N GLY A 8 12.56 4.15 12.05
CA GLY A 8 11.27 3.46 11.81
C GLY A 8 10.24 3.62 12.94
N PHE A 9 10.67 3.55 14.19
CA PHE A 9 9.79 3.81 15.33
C PHE A 9 9.40 5.29 15.46
N TYR A 10 10.31 6.21 15.13
CA TYR A 10 10.00 7.64 15.03
C TYR A 10 8.96 7.94 13.94
N TRP A 11 9.05 7.31 12.76
CA TRP A 11 8.07 7.41 11.67
C TRP A 11 6.66 7.02 12.13
N LEU A 12 6.53 5.85 12.75
CA LEU A 12 5.26 5.36 13.27
C LEU A 12 4.75 6.24 14.42
N GLY A 13 5.64 6.70 15.30
CA GLY A 13 5.31 7.61 16.40
C GLY A 13 4.68 8.91 15.91
N GLN A 14 5.28 9.56 14.91
CA GLN A 14 4.75 10.78 14.29
C GLN A 14 3.41 10.53 13.58
N ALA A 15 3.31 9.47 12.79
CA ALA A 15 2.06 9.13 12.09
C ALA A 15 0.90 8.90 13.07
N TYR A 16 1.14 8.22 14.20
CA TYR A 16 0.13 7.98 15.22
C TYR A 16 -0.21 9.20 16.08
N ALA A 17 0.72 10.14 16.23
CA ALA A 17 0.43 11.41 16.91
C ALA A 17 -0.57 12.26 16.10
N GLU A 18 -0.44 12.28 14.77
CA GLU A 18 -1.33 13.01 13.87
C GLU A 18 -2.64 12.26 13.56
N THR A 19 -2.62 10.92 13.61
CA THR A 19 -3.78 10.05 13.31
C THR A 19 -4.01 9.00 14.41
N PRO A 20 -4.48 9.39 15.61
CA PRO A 20 -4.62 8.46 16.73
C PRO A 20 -5.59 7.30 16.44
N TRP A 21 -6.60 7.56 15.61
CA TRP A 21 -7.61 6.59 15.19
C TRP A 21 -7.10 5.54 14.20
N ALA A 22 -5.96 5.78 13.54
CA ALA A 22 -5.41 4.87 12.54
C ALA A 22 -5.08 3.50 13.14
N ARG A 23 -4.70 3.43 14.43
CA ARG A 23 -4.45 2.16 15.14
C ARG A 23 -5.69 1.30 15.20
N ALA A 24 -6.81 1.88 15.62
CA ALA A 24 -8.08 1.17 15.70
C ALA A 24 -8.53 0.73 14.30
N GLY A 25 -8.40 1.61 13.30
CA GLY A 25 -8.68 1.29 11.90
C GLY A 25 -7.84 0.12 11.37
N LEU A 26 -6.53 0.10 11.66
CA LEU A 26 -5.62 -0.97 11.23
C LEU A 26 -5.97 -2.30 11.90
N VAL A 27 -6.34 -2.29 13.18
CA VAL A 27 -6.82 -3.50 13.88
C VAL A 27 -8.10 -4.02 13.23
N VAL A 28 -9.07 -3.14 12.96
CA VAL A 28 -10.31 -3.52 12.26
C VAL A 28 -10.00 -4.08 10.88
N ALA A 29 -9.15 -3.42 10.09
CA ALA A 29 -8.74 -3.89 8.78
C ALA A 29 -8.06 -5.28 8.85
N ALA A 30 -7.19 -5.50 9.83
CA ALA A 30 -6.54 -6.80 10.04
C ALA A 30 -7.55 -7.90 10.41
N VAL A 31 -8.49 -7.61 11.32
CA VAL A 31 -9.55 -8.55 11.70
C VAL A 31 -10.43 -8.89 10.48
N VAL A 32 -10.87 -7.89 9.73
CA VAL A 32 -11.67 -8.08 8.51
C VAL A 32 -10.89 -8.91 7.48
N ALA A 33 -9.61 -8.60 7.26
CA ALA A 33 -8.75 -9.36 6.35
C ALA A 33 -8.62 -10.83 6.79
N LEU A 34 -8.45 -11.10 8.08
CA LEU A 34 -8.37 -12.46 8.62
C LEU A 34 -9.69 -13.23 8.44
N LEU A 35 -10.82 -12.59 8.77
CA LEU A 35 -12.14 -13.20 8.62
C LEU A 35 -12.49 -13.49 7.16
N LEU A 36 -12.08 -12.61 6.24
CA LEU A 36 -12.38 -12.72 4.81
C LEU A 36 -11.34 -13.50 4.01
N ALA A 37 -10.15 -13.76 4.56
CA ALA A 37 -9.06 -14.45 3.87
C ALA A 37 -9.49 -15.79 3.25
N VAL A 38 -10.10 -16.66 4.05
CA VAL A 38 -10.55 -17.99 3.62
C VAL A 38 -11.72 -17.93 2.62
N PRO A 39 -12.84 -17.23 2.90
CA PRO A 39 -13.96 -17.19 1.94
C PRO A 39 -13.57 -16.52 0.62
N MET A 40 -12.80 -15.43 0.66
CA MET A 40 -12.33 -14.76 -0.56
C MET A 40 -11.31 -15.61 -1.31
N ALA A 41 -10.45 -16.35 -0.64
CA ALA A 41 -9.53 -17.25 -1.33
C ALA A 41 -10.22 -18.43 -2.01
N LYS A 42 -11.30 -18.95 -1.42
CA LYS A 42 -12.16 -19.95 -2.10
C LYS A 42 -12.82 -19.35 -3.35
N LEU A 43 -13.37 -18.15 -3.23
CA LEU A 43 -13.99 -17.42 -4.35
C LEU A 43 -12.99 -17.15 -5.48
N LEU A 44 -11.81 -16.64 -5.11
CA LEU A 44 -10.73 -16.30 -6.04
C LEU A 44 -9.90 -17.51 -6.46
N ARG A 45 -10.15 -18.72 -5.95
CA ARG A 45 -9.34 -19.93 -6.22
C ARG A 45 -7.84 -19.70 -6.00
N SER A 46 -7.49 -19.02 -4.91
CA SER A 46 -6.12 -18.61 -4.56
C SER A 46 -5.70 -19.11 -3.18
N ASN A 47 -4.47 -18.81 -2.77
CA ASN A 47 -4.00 -19.10 -1.42
C ASN A 47 -4.61 -18.11 -0.40
N PRO A 48 -5.23 -18.58 0.70
CA PRO A 48 -5.82 -17.73 1.74
C PRO A 48 -4.83 -16.78 2.39
N VAL A 49 -3.56 -17.15 2.52
CA VAL A 49 -2.53 -16.28 3.10
C VAL A 49 -2.30 -15.07 2.19
N ILE A 50 -2.13 -15.29 0.88
CA ILE A 50 -1.89 -14.19 -0.08
C ILE A 50 -3.10 -13.27 -0.14
N VAL A 51 -4.31 -13.84 -0.21
CA VAL A 51 -5.55 -13.06 -0.25
C VAL A 51 -5.73 -12.27 1.04
N GLY A 52 -5.50 -12.88 2.21
CA GLY A 52 -5.55 -12.19 3.50
C GLY A 52 -4.54 -11.04 3.59
N LEU A 53 -3.30 -11.26 3.15
CA LEU A 53 -2.28 -10.20 3.11
C LEU A 53 -2.66 -9.07 2.14
N LEU A 54 -3.24 -9.40 0.99
CA LEU A 54 -3.69 -8.41 0.01
C LEU A 54 -4.85 -7.56 0.56
N LEU A 55 -5.84 -8.21 1.19
CA LEU A 55 -6.94 -7.52 1.87
C LEU A 55 -6.43 -6.63 3.00
N GLY A 56 -5.49 -7.13 3.80
CA GLY A 56 -4.84 -6.36 4.85
C GLY A 56 -4.08 -5.15 4.30
N ALA A 57 -3.35 -5.32 3.19
CA ALA A 57 -2.64 -4.22 2.53
C ALA A 57 -3.60 -3.16 2.00
N PHE A 58 -4.67 -3.55 1.28
CA PHE A 58 -5.69 -2.61 0.83
C PHE A 58 -6.40 -1.89 1.99
N GLY A 59 -6.74 -2.62 3.04
CA GLY A 59 -7.32 -2.06 4.25
C GLY A 59 -6.38 -1.06 4.93
N ALA A 60 -5.08 -1.38 5.01
CA ALA A 60 -4.08 -0.48 5.55
C ALA A 60 -3.96 0.80 4.72
N VAL A 61 -3.99 0.70 3.38
CA VAL A 61 -4.00 1.88 2.50
C VAL A 61 -5.19 2.77 2.82
N LEU A 62 -6.41 2.21 2.83
CA LEU A 62 -7.64 2.96 3.15
C LEU A 62 -7.58 3.63 4.53
N VAL A 63 -7.13 2.91 5.55
CA VAL A 63 -7.02 3.45 6.91
C VAL A 63 -6.00 4.59 6.95
N LEU A 64 -4.81 4.39 6.39
CA LEU A 64 -3.74 5.38 6.48
C LEU A 64 -4.03 6.65 5.67
N THR A 65 -4.85 6.56 4.62
CA THR A 65 -5.19 7.71 3.77
C THR A 65 -6.51 8.38 4.16
N LEU A 66 -7.50 7.64 4.66
CA LEU A 66 -8.83 8.19 4.98
C LEU A 66 -9.05 8.44 6.47
N THR A 67 -8.10 8.07 7.35
CA THR A 67 -8.20 8.48 8.76
C THR A 67 -8.03 10.00 8.87
N PRO A 68 -8.93 10.70 9.61
CA PRO A 68 -8.81 12.13 9.84
C PRO A 68 -7.51 12.49 10.57
N ARG A 69 -6.89 13.60 10.18
CA ARG A 69 -5.77 14.21 10.92
C ARG A 69 -6.30 15.18 11.98
N LEU A 70 -5.60 15.28 13.11
CA LEU A 70 -5.95 16.24 14.16
C LEU A 70 -5.72 17.70 13.72
N ARG A 71 -4.72 17.91 12.87
CA ARG A 71 -4.39 19.22 12.31
C ARG A 71 -4.89 19.31 10.87
N VAL A 72 -5.60 20.40 10.56
CA VAL A 72 -6.01 20.73 9.21
C VAL A 72 -4.88 21.51 8.55
N TYR A 73 -4.39 21.00 7.42
CA TYR A 73 -3.37 21.66 6.62
C TYR A 73 -4.01 22.13 5.30
N GLY A 74 -3.69 23.35 4.84
CA GLY A 74 -4.16 23.93 3.57
C GLY A 74 -5.62 24.40 3.54
N ALA A 75 -6.07 24.81 2.35
CA ALA A 75 -7.41 25.37 2.14
C ALA A 75 -8.42 24.27 1.80
N PRO A 76 -9.61 24.26 2.45
CA PRO A 76 -10.64 23.28 2.14
C PRO A 76 -11.07 23.38 0.67
N GLU A 77 -11.45 22.24 0.09
CA GLU A 77 -11.94 22.12 -1.30
C GLU A 77 -10.91 22.52 -2.37
N THR A 78 -9.62 22.50 -2.05
CA THR A 78 -8.55 22.68 -3.03
C THR A 78 -7.80 21.37 -3.26
N CYS A 79 -7.49 21.08 -4.53
CA CYS A 79 -6.60 19.98 -4.89
C CYS A 79 -5.33 20.53 -5.55
N TYR A 80 -4.18 20.18 -5.00
CA TYR A 80 -2.91 20.61 -5.54
C TYR A 80 -2.58 19.84 -6.81
N LEU A 81 -2.55 20.56 -7.93
CA LEU A 81 -2.09 20.08 -9.24
C LEU A 81 -0.57 20.19 -9.31
N GLN A 82 0.13 19.44 -8.46
CA GLN A 82 1.59 19.34 -8.51
C GLN A 82 1.97 18.03 -9.20
N PHE A 83 2.81 18.15 -10.23
CA PHE A 83 3.42 17.01 -10.93
C PHE A 83 4.93 17.09 -10.74
N GLY A 84 5.58 15.96 -10.52
CA GLY A 84 7.00 15.93 -10.24
C GLY A 84 7.55 14.52 -10.22
N LYS A 85 8.87 14.39 -10.10
CA LYS A 85 9.49 13.08 -9.83
C LYS A 85 9.97 13.07 -8.39
N PRO A 86 9.74 11.97 -7.64
CA PRO A 86 10.29 11.83 -6.30
C PRO A 86 11.81 12.00 -6.36
N THR A 87 12.34 12.89 -5.52
CA THR A 87 13.77 13.13 -5.43
C THR A 87 14.45 12.01 -4.64
N ARG A 88 15.78 11.91 -4.73
CA ARG A 88 16.54 10.95 -3.91
C ARG A 88 16.37 11.22 -2.41
N ALA A 89 16.20 12.48 -2.01
CA ALA A 89 15.93 12.84 -0.63
C ALA A 89 14.57 12.29 -0.17
N ASP A 90 13.55 12.39 -1.02
CA ASP A 90 12.21 11.87 -0.73
C ASP A 90 12.18 10.34 -0.57
N LEU A 91 13.12 9.62 -1.19
CA LEU A 91 13.22 8.16 -1.04
C LEU A 91 13.90 7.72 0.25
N ILE A 92 14.70 8.60 0.87
CA ILE A 92 15.52 8.30 2.04
C ILE A 92 14.90 8.91 3.32
N GLN A 93 14.17 10.02 3.19
CA GLN A 93 13.64 10.78 4.32
C GLN A 93 12.13 10.58 4.55
N PRO A 94 11.66 10.74 5.80
CA PRO A 94 10.25 10.83 6.17
C PRO A 94 9.51 11.99 5.55
N THR A 95 9.04 11.77 4.33
CA THR A 95 8.20 12.70 3.58
C THR A 95 6.86 12.05 3.26
N ASP A 96 5.80 12.84 3.04
CA ASP A 96 4.51 12.31 2.56
C ASP A 96 4.69 11.49 1.26
N VAL A 97 5.66 11.87 0.43
CA VAL A 97 6.06 11.19 -0.82
C VAL A 97 6.54 9.76 -0.57
N SER A 98 7.44 9.57 0.38
CA SER A 98 7.97 8.24 0.75
C SER A 98 6.89 7.31 1.27
N LEU A 99 5.93 7.84 2.04
CA LEU A 99 4.82 7.08 2.58
C LEU A 99 3.87 6.65 1.45
N ASN A 100 3.57 7.56 0.52
CA ASN A 100 2.74 7.25 -0.64
C ASN A 100 3.37 6.18 -1.55
N LEU A 101 4.68 6.21 -1.76
CA LEU A 101 5.40 5.13 -2.45
C LEU A 101 5.27 3.78 -1.74
N LEU A 102 5.33 3.78 -0.41
CA LEU A 102 5.27 2.55 0.40
C LEU A 102 3.85 1.99 0.55
N LEU A 103 2.80 2.79 0.37
CA LEU A 103 1.41 2.37 0.58
C LEU A 103 0.98 1.24 -0.38
N LEU A 104 1.17 1.42 -1.69
CA LEU A 104 0.81 0.41 -2.69
C LEU A 104 1.93 -0.57 -3.04
N PHE A 105 3.16 -0.34 -2.55
CA PHE A 105 4.28 -1.24 -2.82
C PHE A 105 4.02 -2.70 -2.38
N PRO A 106 3.55 -2.97 -1.13
CA PRO A 106 3.20 -4.33 -0.71
C PRO A 106 2.12 -4.98 -1.57
N VAL A 107 1.12 -4.20 -2.01
CA VAL A 107 0.06 -4.67 -2.92
C VAL A 107 0.69 -5.17 -4.22
N GLY A 108 1.58 -4.37 -4.82
CA GLY A 108 2.30 -4.72 -6.04
C GLY A 108 3.09 -6.03 -5.91
N VAL A 109 3.81 -6.21 -4.79
CA VAL A 109 4.55 -7.46 -4.52
C VAL A 109 3.59 -8.65 -4.44
N LEU A 110 2.52 -8.54 -3.65
CA LEU A 110 1.57 -9.63 -3.39
C LEU A 110 0.78 -10.05 -4.64
N LEU A 111 0.46 -9.11 -5.53
CA LEU A 111 -0.21 -9.39 -6.80
C LEU A 111 0.56 -10.42 -7.65
N THR A 112 1.89 -10.43 -7.58
CA THR A 112 2.73 -11.37 -8.33
C THR A 112 2.59 -12.82 -7.85
N TRP A 113 2.03 -13.05 -6.67
CA TRP A 113 1.79 -14.38 -6.11
C TRP A 113 0.32 -14.81 -6.19
N LEU A 114 -0.58 -13.88 -6.50
CA LEU A 114 -2.01 -14.13 -6.63
C LEU A 114 -2.32 -14.96 -7.88
N ARG A 115 -3.36 -15.80 -7.79
CA ARG A 115 -3.90 -16.59 -8.89
C ARG A 115 -5.43 -16.66 -8.77
N PRO A 116 -6.19 -16.87 -9.86
CA PRO A 116 -5.81 -16.93 -11.28
C PRO A 116 -5.56 -15.54 -11.88
N LEU A 117 -5.13 -15.47 -13.15
CA LEU A 117 -4.77 -14.21 -13.83
C LEU A 117 -5.90 -13.16 -13.78
N ILE A 118 -7.17 -13.59 -13.89
CA ILE A 118 -8.29 -12.66 -13.81
C ILE A 118 -8.38 -11.97 -12.43
N ALA A 119 -8.06 -12.67 -11.35
CA ALA A 119 -8.00 -12.08 -10.01
C ALA A 119 -6.83 -11.08 -9.90
N VAL A 120 -5.68 -11.38 -10.54
CA VAL A 120 -4.55 -10.45 -10.64
C VAL A 120 -4.95 -9.18 -11.37
N CYS A 121 -5.58 -9.30 -12.55
CA CYS A 121 -6.03 -8.15 -13.33
C CYS A 121 -7.05 -7.31 -12.55
N CYS A 122 -8.06 -7.93 -11.95
CA CYS A 122 -9.04 -7.22 -11.14
C CYS A 122 -8.40 -6.49 -9.96
N ALA A 123 -7.54 -7.16 -9.19
CA ALA A 123 -6.89 -6.55 -8.04
C ALA A 123 -5.89 -5.45 -8.45
N PHE A 124 -5.21 -5.59 -9.59
CA PHE A 124 -4.34 -4.55 -10.14
C PHE A 124 -5.14 -3.32 -10.59
N LEU A 125 -6.29 -3.51 -11.26
CA LEU A 125 -7.18 -2.41 -11.63
C LEU A 125 -7.74 -1.69 -10.41
N ILE A 126 -8.12 -2.44 -9.37
CA ILE A 126 -8.52 -1.86 -8.08
C ILE A 126 -7.38 -1.03 -7.49
N ALA A 127 -6.14 -1.56 -7.50
CA ALA A 127 -4.98 -0.83 -6.99
C ALA A 127 -4.66 0.44 -7.79
N LEU A 128 -4.90 0.46 -9.11
CA LEU A 128 -4.75 1.66 -9.94
C LEU A 128 -5.85 2.70 -9.70
N ALA A 129 -7.09 2.25 -9.49
CA ALA A 129 -8.22 3.13 -9.23
C ALA A 129 -8.22 3.69 -7.79
N LEU A 130 -7.60 2.98 -6.85
CA LEU A 130 -7.66 3.31 -5.43
C LEU A 130 -7.09 4.69 -5.07
N PRO A 131 -5.91 5.14 -5.57
CA PRO A 131 -5.41 6.48 -5.27
C PRO A 131 -6.37 7.57 -5.76
N VAL A 132 -6.95 7.41 -6.96
CA VAL A 132 -7.92 8.36 -7.51
C VAL A 132 -9.17 8.44 -6.63
N ALA A 133 -9.67 7.29 -6.18
CA ALA A 133 -10.83 7.23 -5.28
C ALA A 133 -10.53 7.86 -3.91
N VAL A 134 -9.32 7.66 -3.39
CA VAL A 134 -8.84 8.23 -2.13
C VAL A 134 -8.73 9.76 -2.23
N GLU A 135 -8.08 10.28 -3.25
CA GLU A 135 -7.97 11.73 -3.48
C GLU A 135 -9.34 12.38 -3.65
N TYR A 136 -10.23 11.74 -4.42
CA TYR A 136 -11.60 12.21 -4.58
C TYR A 136 -12.37 12.21 -3.25
N ALA A 137 -12.18 11.19 -2.41
CA ALA A 137 -12.78 11.14 -1.09
C ALA A 137 -12.22 12.24 -0.17
N GLN A 138 -10.91 12.50 -0.21
CA GLN A 138 -10.29 13.59 0.56
C GLN A 138 -10.74 14.97 0.09
N TYR A 139 -10.92 15.16 -1.22
CA TYR A 139 -11.52 16.37 -1.79
C TYR A 139 -12.96 16.57 -1.32
N SER A 140 -13.77 15.50 -1.34
CA SER A 140 -15.19 15.57 -0.99
C SER A 140 -15.45 15.66 0.52
N LEU A 141 -14.56 15.07 1.33
CA LEU A 141 -14.68 14.98 2.78
C LEU A 141 -13.68 15.93 3.45
N THR A 142 -13.97 17.22 3.39
CA THR A 142 -13.14 18.29 3.97
C THR A 142 -12.88 18.13 5.48
N GLN A 143 -13.74 17.39 6.18
CA GLN A 143 -13.62 17.05 7.60
C GLN A 143 -12.42 16.13 7.92
N LEU A 144 -11.79 15.53 6.91
CA LEU A 144 -10.60 14.67 7.11
C LEU A 144 -9.35 15.47 7.48
N GLY A 145 -9.33 16.79 7.26
CA GLY A 145 -8.15 17.62 7.51
C GLY A 145 -6.97 17.30 6.57
N ARG A 146 -7.26 16.72 5.40
CA ARG A 146 -6.27 16.33 4.38
C ARG A 146 -6.59 17.07 3.08
N ASN A 147 -5.54 17.45 2.35
CA ASN A 147 -5.71 18.05 1.02
C ASN A 147 -5.49 17.01 -0.05
N CYS A 148 -6.30 17.13 -1.10
CA CYS A 148 -6.09 16.38 -2.32
C CYS A 148 -4.81 16.85 -3.04
N SER A 149 -4.06 15.90 -3.60
CA SER A 149 -2.82 16.10 -4.31
C SER A 149 -2.70 15.11 -5.48
N PHE A 150 -2.58 15.61 -6.70
CA PHE A 150 -2.32 14.75 -7.87
C PHE A 150 -0.97 14.05 -7.79
N TYR A 151 -0.02 14.63 -7.05
CA TYR A 151 1.29 14.03 -6.81
C TYR A 151 1.20 12.73 -5.99
N ASP A 152 0.18 12.61 -5.15
CA ASP A 152 -0.05 11.45 -4.29
C ASP A 152 -0.54 10.26 -5.14
N ILE A 153 -1.35 10.52 -6.18
CA ILE A 153 -1.74 9.52 -7.17
C ILE A 153 -0.51 8.96 -7.88
N GLU A 154 0.34 9.85 -8.41
CA GLU A 154 1.53 9.46 -9.17
C GLU A 154 2.48 8.61 -8.31
N THR A 155 2.76 9.07 -7.09
CA THR A 155 3.69 8.38 -6.18
C THR A 155 3.15 7.04 -5.69
N ASN A 156 1.85 6.91 -5.42
CA ASN A 156 1.22 5.62 -5.12
C ASN A 156 1.32 4.65 -6.31
N VAL A 157 1.07 5.11 -7.54
CA VAL A 157 1.17 4.27 -8.75
C VAL A 157 2.61 3.84 -9.00
N ILE A 158 3.59 4.73 -8.83
CA ILE A 158 5.02 4.37 -8.90
C ILE A 158 5.34 3.29 -7.86
N GLY A 159 4.86 3.44 -6.63
CA GLY A 159 5.00 2.46 -5.56
C GLY A 159 4.45 1.09 -5.93
N LEU A 160 3.23 1.05 -6.49
CA LEU A 160 2.59 -0.16 -7.00
C LEU A 160 3.45 -0.85 -8.06
N LEU A 161 3.89 -0.11 -9.08
CA LEU A 161 4.68 -0.65 -10.19
C LEU A 161 6.05 -1.15 -9.72
N ALA A 162 6.71 -0.41 -8.82
CA ALA A 162 7.95 -0.85 -8.19
C ALA A 162 7.75 -2.15 -7.40
N GLY A 163 6.65 -2.26 -6.65
CA GLY A 163 6.26 -3.47 -5.93
C GLY A 163 6.07 -4.67 -6.88
N VAL A 164 5.38 -4.46 -8.01
CA VAL A 164 5.20 -5.50 -9.04
C VAL A 164 6.55 -5.93 -9.60
N ALA A 165 7.42 -4.99 -9.97
CA ALA A 165 8.74 -5.30 -10.52
C ALA A 165 9.59 -6.14 -9.53
N VAL A 166 9.65 -5.72 -8.26
CA VAL A 166 10.34 -6.46 -7.20
C VAL A 166 9.71 -7.83 -6.99
N GLY A 167 8.38 -7.91 -6.90
CA GLY A 167 7.67 -9.18 -6.73
C GLY A 167 7.97 -10.18 -7.84
N LEU A 168 8.05 -9.72 -9.10
CA LEU A 168 8.40 -10.55 -10.25
C LEU A 168 9.84 -11.05 -10.17
N VAL A 169 10.78 -10.20 -9.78
CA VAL A 169 12.19 -10.59 -9.59
C VAL A 169 12.31 -11.64 -8.48
N VAL A 170 11.68 -11.41 -7.33
CA VAL A 170 11.68 -12.37 -6.20
C VAL A 170 11.07 -13.70 -6.63
N ARG A 171 9.94 -13.66 -7.33
CA ARG A 171 9.28 -14.87 -7.84
C ARG A 171 10.14 -15.62 -8.85
N LEU A 172 10.83 -14.91 -9.74
CA LEU A 172 11.75 -15.50 -10.73
C LEU A 172 12.94 -16.18 -10.05
N VAL A 173 13.59 -15.51 -9.10
CA VAL A 173 14.70 -16.07 -8.33
C VAL A 173 14.23 -17.33 -7.58
N TRP A 174 13.06 -17.26 -6.94
CA TRP A 174 12.49 -18.40 -6.23
C TRP A 174 12.23 -19.60 -7.16
N THR A 175 11.64 -19.39 -8.34
CA THR A 175 11.35 -20.48 -9.28
C THR A 175 12.61 -21.09 -9.87
N VAL A 176 13.62 -20.28 -10.20
CA VAL A 176 14.93 -20.75 -10.68
C VAL A 176 15.63 -21.60 -9.62
N MET A 177 15.72 -21.09 -8.38
CA MET A 177 16.35 -21.81 -7.26
C MET A 177 15.64 -23.14 -6.97
N ALA A 178 14.31 -23.14 -6.94
CA ALA A 178 13.53 -24.37 -6.74
C ALA A 178 13.68 -25.38 -7.89
N GLY A 179 14.01 -24.92 -9.11
CA GLY A 179 14.36 -25.77 -10.24
C GLY A 179 15.75 -26.40 -10.09
N LEU A 180 16.76 -25.59 -9.74
CA LEU A 180 18.13 -26.05 -9.50
C LEU A 180 18.19 -27.12 -8.41
N VAL A 181 17.52 -26.90 -7.27
CA VAL A 181 17.50 -27.89 -6.16
C VAL A 181 16.87 -29.22 -6.61
N ARG A 182 15.85 -29.19 -7.48
CA ARG A 182 15.22 -30.40 -8.01
C ARG A 182 16.13 -31.17 -8.99
N MET A 183 17.00 -30.48 -9.72
CA MET A 183 17.98 -31.11 -10.60
C MET A 183 19.12 -31.74 -9.81
N VAL A 184 19.60 -31.10 -8.75
CA VAL A 184 20.69 -31.64 -7.89
C VAL A 184 20.25 -32.87 -7.08
N LYS A 185 18.95 -33.01 -6.79
CA LYS A 185 18.39 -34.16 -6.06
C LYS A 185 18.05 -35.36 -6.95
N ARG A 186 18.19 -35.25 -8.27
CA ARG A 186 18.01 -36.37 -9.22
C ARG A 186 19.35 -36.98 -9.56
#